data_AF-A0A832SF36-F1
#
_entry.id   AF-A0A832SF36-F1
#
_cell.length_a   1.000
_cell.length_b   1.000
_cell.length_c   1.000
_cell.angle_alpha   90.00
_cell.angle_beta   90.00
_cell.angle_gamma   90.00
#
_symmetry.space_group_name_H-M   'P 1'
#
loop_
_entity.id
_entity.type
_entity.pdbx_description
1 polymer ?
#
loop_
_entity_poly.entity_id
_entity_poly.type
_entity_poly.pdbx_seq_one_letter_code
_entity_poly.pdbx_strand_id
1 'polypeptide(L)'
;MKRFAALSLAALMLLTVFASAASAVDVIEIRGPVYNGSDIDDIIDTYGDGTILTMDATDFAAFYYDIDDNVTTETLSIEDVPDTEGNVIGEGGLIYETTIQEVEYEYYNPDAGWDNYSLMGFFAEKYIPINPDKADKLSKLILDSDDKYTIRTGEMLDLGEGYAI
;
A
#
# COMPACT_ATOMS: atom_id res chain seq x y z
N MET A 1 -3.39 -10.07 61.78
CA MET A 1 -2.54 -10.21 60.58
C MET A 1 -2.81 -11.53 59.85
N LYS A 2 -3.97 -11.73 59.21
CA LYS A 2 -4.24 -12.92 58.34
C LYS A 2 -5.25 -12.67 57.20
N ARG A 3 -5.53 -11.41 56.83
CA ARG A 3 -6.50 -11.09 55.74
C ARG A 3 -5.96 -10.19 54.63
N PHE A 4 -4.70 -9.78 54.70
CA PHE A 4 -4.08 -8.93 53.67
C PHE A 4 -3.23 -9.69 52.65
N ALA A 5 -2.87 -10.95 52.91
CA ALA A 5 -2.06 -11.75 51.98
C ALA A 5 -2.88 -12.44 50.87
N ALA A 6 -4.19 -12.64 51.06
CA ALA A 6 -5.03 -13.35 50.08
C ALA A 6 -5.51 -12.44 48.92
N LEU A 7 -5.61 -11.12 49.16
CA LEU A 7 -6.07 -10.17 48.14
C LEU A 7 -4.97 -9.76 47.15
N SER A 8 -3.68 -9.76 47.56
CA SER A 8 -2.60 -9.43 46.61
C SER A 8 -2.29 -10.60 45.65
N LEU A 9 -2.55 -11.84 46.04
CA LEU A 9 -2.33 -13.00 45.17
C LEU A 9 -3.47 -13.18 44.15
N ALA A 10 -4.70 -12.84 44.52
CA ALA A 10 -5.83 -12.82 43.58
C ALA A 10 -5.71 -11.69 42.55
N ALA A 11 -5.21 -10.51 42.94
CA ALA A 11 -4.94 -9.42 42.02
C ALA A 11 -3.78 -9.73 41.05
N LEU A 12 -2.75 -10.46 41.50
CA LEU A 12 -1.65 -10.88 40.63
C LEU A 12 -2.06 -12.01 39.67
N MET A 13 -2.90 -12.95 40.12
CA MET A 13 -3.44 -14.02 39.25
C MET A 13 -4.48 -13.51 38.23
N LEU A 14 -5.14 -12.37 38.49
CA LEU A 14 -6.01 -11.71 37.50
C LEU A 14 -5.21 -10.96 36.41
N LEU A 15 -3.98 -10.52 36.71
CA LEU A 15 -3.09 -9.88 35.74
C LEU A 15 -2.33 -10.89 34.86
N THR A 16 -2.21 -12.15 35.28
CA THR A 16 -1.57 -13.21 34.48
C THR A 16 -2.52 -13.92 33.52
N VAL A 17 -3.83 -13.65 33.57
CA VAL A 17 -4.83 -14.27 32.67
C VAL A 17 -5.07 -13.45 31.39
N PHE A 18 -4.46 -12.26 31.27
CA PHE A 18 -4.37 -11.50 30.02
C PHE A 18 -2.95 -11.38 29.47
N ALA A 19 -2.06 -12.30 29.88
CA ALA A 19 -1.03 -12.76 28.95
C ALA A 19 -1.64 -13.89 28.10
N SER A 20 -2.77 -13.62 27.46
CA SER A 20 -3.00 -14.23 26.16
C SER A 20 -1.73 -13.89 25.40
N ALA A 21 -0.96 -14.91 25.04
CA ALA A 21 0.12 -14.74 24.08
C ALA A 21 -0.43 -13.80 23.02
N ALA A 22 0.10 -12.58 22.96
CA ALA A 22 0.07 -11.85 21.72
C ALA A 22 0.87 -12.76 20.80
N SER A 23 0.20 -13.73 20.17
CA SER A 23 0.63 -14.14 18.86
C SER A 23 0.62 -12.83 18.12
N ALA A 24 1.80 -12.25 17.93
CA ALA A 24 1.97 -11.24 16.92
C ALA A 24 1.23 -11.81 15.70
N VAL A 25 0.19 -11.10 15.26
CA VAL A 25 -0.28 -11.29 13.91
C VAL A 25 0.90 -10.81 13.08
N ASP A 26 1.84 -11.71 12.78
CA ASP A 26 3.11 -11.37 12.12
C ASP A 26 2.88 -10.95 10.66
N VAL A 27 1.66 -11.13 10.14
CA VAL A 27 1.25 -10.74 8.79
C VAL A 27 -0.21 -10.28 8.81
N ILE A 28 -0.46 -9.06 8.35
CA ILE A 28 -1.80 -8.58 8.02
C ILE A 28 -2.04 -8.91 6.54
N GLU A 29 -3.20 -9.52 6.24
CA GLU A 29 -3.61 -9.82 4.87
C GLU A 29 -4.69 -8.84 4.43
N ILE A 30 -4.45 -8.15 3.32
CA ILE A 30 -5.44 -7.34 2.61
C ILE A 30 -5.86 -8.12 1.38
N ARG A 31 -7.16 -8.33 1.19
CA ARG A 31 -7.71 -9.18 0.12
C ARG A 31 -8.39 -8.34 -0.96
N GLY A 32 -8.27 -8.79 -2.20
CA GLY A 32 -9.05 -8.28 -3.33
C GLY A 32 -10.40 -8.98 -3.49
N PRO A 33 -11.11 -8.72 -4.59
CA PRO A 33 -12.37 -9.38 -4.92
C PRO A 33 -12.19 -10.90 -5.12
N VAL A 34 -13.30 -11.62 -4.98
CA VAL A 34 -13.36 -13.07 -5.24
C VAL A 34 -14.09 -13.30 -6.55
N TYR A 35 -13.43 -13.98 -7.49
CA TYR A 35 -14.02 -14.44 -8.74
C TYR A 35 -14.21 -15.96 -8.69
N ASN A 36 -15.44 -16.43 -8.96
CA ASN A 36 -15.79 -17.84 -8.85
C ASN A 36 -16.17 -18.41 -10.22
N GLY A 37 -15.61 -19.57 -10.55
CA GLY A 37 -15.94 -20.33 -11.76
C GLY A 37 -15.24 -21.69 -11.75
N SER A 38 -15.63 -22.54 -12.69
CA SER A 38 -15.00 -23.87 -12.89
C SER A 38 -13.88 -23.86 -13.93
N ASP A 39 -13.88 -22.84 -14.77
CA ASP A 39 -12.89 -22.59 -15.81
C ASP A 39 -12.48 -21.11 -15.72
N ILE A 40 -11.21 -20.82 -15.97
CA ILE A 40 -10.68 -19.46 -15.93
C ILE A 40 -11.20 -18.63 -17.10
N ASP A 41 -11.47 -19.25 -18.27
CA ASP A 41 -12.09 -18.58 -19.41
C ASP A 41 -13.51 -18.11 -19.04
N ASP A 42 -14.30 -18.98 -18.41
CA ASP A 42 -15.65 -18.65 -17.92
C ASP A 42 -15.60 -17.48 -16.90
N ILE A 43 -14.55 -17.42 -16.07
CA ILE A 43 -14.35 -16.34 -15.09
C ILE A 43 -14.05 -15.02 -15.82
N ILE A 44 -13.16 -15.04 -16.81
CA ILE A 44 -12.82 -13.85 -17.62
C ILE A 44 -14.06 -13.37 -18.38
N ASP A 45 -14.84 -14.27 -18.98
CA ASP A 45 -16.10 -13.96 -19.66
C ASP A 45 -17.16 -13.36 -18.73
N THR A 46 -17.23 -13.83 -17.49
CA THR A 46 -18.27 -13.43 -16.53
C THR A 46 -17.95 -12.10 -15.84
N TYR A 47 -16.69 -11.90 -15.46
CA TYR A 47 -16.27 -10.78 -14.60
C TYR A 47 -15.41 -9.75 -15.32
N GLY A 48 -14.82 -10.11 -16.46
CA GLY A 48 -14.06 -9.24 -17.34
C GLY A 48 -14.87 -8.77 -18.54
N ASP A 49 -14.18 -8.52 -19.65
CA ASP A 49 -14.78 -8.12 -20.94
C ASP A 49 -14.86 -9.26 -21.97
N GLY A 50 -14.58 -10.50 -21.54
CA GLY A 50 -14.45 -11.68 -22.40
C GLY A 50 -13.09 -11.84 -23.06
N THR A 51 -12.13 -10.97 -22.73
CA THR A 51 -10.72 -11.12 -23.12
C THR A 51 -9.78 -10.89 -21.95
N ILE A 52 -10.14 -10.00 -21.03
CA ILE A 52 -9.31 -9.69 -19.86
C ILE A 52 -10.20 -9.40 -18.65
N LEU A 53 -9.78 -9.91 -17.50
CA LEU A 53 -10.28 -9.55 -16.20
C LEU A 53 -9.22 -8.71 -15.49
N THR A 54 -9.55 -7.47 -15.13
CA THR A 54 -8.62 -6.53 -14.50
C THR A 54 -9.12 -6.12 -13.12
N MET A 55 -8.19 -6.07 -12.17
CA MET A 55 -8.38 -5.54 -10.82
C MET A 55 -7.48 -4.31 -10.67
N ASP A 56 -8.05 -3.17 -10.31
CA ASP A 56 -7.31 -1.95 -9.97
C ASP A 56 -7.52 -1.58 -8.49
N ALA A 57 -7.08 -0.40 -8.07
CA ALA A 57 -7.22 0.04 -6.68
C ALA A 57 -8.68 0.26 -6.22
N THR A 58 -9.64 0.35 -7.14
CA THR A 58 -11.07 0.43 -6.81
C THR A 58 -11.62 -0.92 -6.37
N ASP A 59 -11.06 -2.02 -6.87
CA ASP A 59 -11.43 -3.38 -6.52
C ASP A 59 -10.52 -3.97 -5.43
N PHE A 60 -9.22 -3.71 -5.50
CA PHE A 60 -8.21 -4.27 -4.61
C PHE A 60 -7.56 -3.20 -3.73
N ALA A 61 -8.07 -3.04 -2.52
CA ALA A 61 -7.67 -2.02 -1.55
C ALA A 61 -6.19 -2.09 -1.07
N ALA A 62 -5.42 -3.09 -1.51
CA ALA A 62 -3.98 -3.12 -1.24
C ALA A 62 -3.21 -2.20 -2.19
N PHE A 63 -3.70 -1.96 -3.41
CA PHE A 63 -3.01 -1.11 -4.36
C PHE A 63 -3.01 0.36 -3.93
N TYR A 64 -1.96 1.06 -4.35
CA TYR A 64 -1.82 2.48 -4.06
C TYR A 64 -3.04 3.27 -4.57
N TYR A 65 -3.60 4.09 -3.69
CA TYR A 65 -4.63 5.06 -4.02
C TYR A 65 -4.36 6.37 -3.27
N ASP A 66 -4.27 7.45 -4.02
CA ASP A 66 -4.29 8.81 -3.50
C ASP A 66 -5.74 9.31 -3.50
N ILE A 67 -6.29 9.61 -2.31
CA ILE A 67 -7.69 10.01 -2.17
C ILE A 67 -7.91 11.48 -2.54
N ASP A 68 -6.90 12.32 -2.38
CA ASP A 68 -7.00 13.77 -2.58
C ASP A 68 -6.93 14.08 -4.08
N ASP A 69 -5.99 13.44 -4.78
CA ASP A 69 -5.84 13.59 -6.24
C ASP A 69 -6.66 12.57 -7.04
N ASN A 70 -7.28 11.60 -6.37
CA ASN A 70 -7.98 10.49 -7.00
C ASN A 70 -7.09 9.73 -8.01
N VAL A 71 -5.84 9.45 -7.61
CA VAL A 71 -4.81 8.82 -8.44
C VAL A 71 -4.58 7.37 -8.02
N THR A 72 -4.53 6.48 -9.01
CA THR A 72 -4.15 5.07 -8.87
C THR A 72 -3.04 4.75 -9.86
N THR A 73 -2.23 3.72 -9.59
CA THR A 73 -1.10 3.41 -10.47
C THR A 73 -1.00 1.94 -10.87
N GLU A 74 -1.62 1.03 -10.11
CA GLU A 74 -1.40 -0.41 -10.20
C GLU A 74 -2.64 -1.14 -10.73
N THR A 75 -2.41 -2.16 -11.55
CA THR A 75 -3.42 -3.13 -11.98
C THR A 75 -2.85 -4.56 -11.89
N LEU A 76 -3.74 -5.52 -11.64
CA LEU A 76 -3.47 -6.95 -11.80
C LEU A 76 -4.55 -7.53 -12.69
N SER A 77 -4.12 -8.17 -13.78
CA SER A 77 -5.02 -8.69 -14.80
C SER A 77 -4.77 -10.16 -15.09
N ILE A 78 -5.85 -10.84 -15.48
CA ILE A 78 -5.82 -12.17 -16.07
C ILE A 78 -6.37 -12.04 -17.49
N GLU A 79 -5.51 -12.23 -18.49
CA GLU A 79 -5.83 -12.18 -19.92
C GLU A 79 -6.06 -13.60 -20.45
N ASP A 80 -7.11 -13.77 -21.25
CA ASP A 80 -7.36 -14.98 -22.03
C ASP A 80 -6.35 -15.05 -23.18
N VAL A 81 -5.44 -16.01 -23.07
CA VAL A 81 -4.33 -16.25 -23.98
C VAL A 81 -4.29 -17.74 -24.32
N PRO A 82 -3.59 -18.17 -25.39
CA PRO A 82 -3.48 -19.59 -25.69
C PRO A 82 -3.01 -20.42 -24.48
N ASP A 83 -3.62 -21.59 -24.31
CA ASP A 83 -3.38 -22.53 -23.21
C ASP A 83 -3.93 -22.09 -21.84
N THR A 84 -4.70 -21.00 -21.78
CA THR A 84 -5.60 -20.71 -20.66
C THR A 84 -6.78 -21.69 -20.71
N GLU A 85 -6.93 -22.52 -19.67
CA GLU A 85 -8.01 -23.53 -19.57
C GLU A 85 -8.12 -24.02 -18.13
N GLY A 86 -9.35 -24.27 -17.65
CA GLY A 86 -9.60 -24.85 -16.34
C GLY A 86 -9.07 -23.96 -15.21
N ASN A 87 -8.01 -24.41 -14.54
CA ASN A 87 -7.33 -23.65 -13.48
C ASN A 87 -5.91 -23.22 -13.85
N VAL A 88 -5.58 -23.24 -15.14
CA VAL A 88 -4.27 -22.85 -15.68
C VAL A 88 -4.42 -21.53 -16.42
N ILE A 89 -3.62 -20.54 -16.02
CA ILE A 89 -3.45 -19.30 -16.77
C ILE A 89 -2.29 -19.53 -17.74
N GLY A 90 -2.51 -19.27 -19.03
CA GLY A 90 -1.49 -19.41 -20.07
C GLY A 90 -0.30 -18.46 -19.87
N GLU A 91 0.81 -18.74 -20.55
CA GLU A 91 2.03 -17.93 -20.42
C GLU A 91 1.77 -16.47 -20.85
N GLY A 92 2.13 -15.53 -19.97
CA GLY A 92 1.87 -14.11 -20.18
C GLY A 92 0.46 -13.64 -19.81
N GLY A 93 -0.45 -14.56 -19.47
CA GLY A 93 -1.83 -14.23 -19.10
C GLY A 93 -2.01 -13.63 -17.71
N LEU A 94 -1.00 -13.69 -16.82
CA LEU A 94 -1.04 -13.00 -15.51
C LEU A 94 -0.15 -11.76 -15.55
N ILE A 95 -0.77 -10.59 -15.53
CA ILE A 95 -0.10 -9.31 -15.80
C ILE A 95 -0.25 -8.40 -14.58
N TYR A 96 0.86 -8.02 -13.98
CA TYR A 96 0.91 -6.90 -13.05
C TYR A 96 1.50 -5.69 -13.78
N GLU A 97 0.75 -4.60 -13.83
CA GLU A 97 1.20 -3.35 -14.44
C GLU A 97 1.19 -2.24 -13.41
N THR A 98 2.19 -1.36 -13.48
CA THR A 98 2.19 -0.11 -12.74
C THR A 98 2.70 1.03 -13.61
N THR A 99 2.09 2.20 -13.49
CA THR A 99 2.38 3.38 -14.30
C THR A 99 2.67 4.57 -13.40
N ILE A 100 3.68 5.36 -13.78
CA ILE A 100 3.99 6.62 -13.10
C ILE A 100 2.79 7.57 -13.27
N GLN A 101 2.37 8.17 -12.15
CA GLN A 101 1.37 9.24 -12.12
C GLN A 101 1.93 10.44 -11.38
N GLU A 102 1.26 11.58 -11.51
CA GLU A 102 1.60 12.81 -10.80
C GLU A 102 0.55 13.09 -9.73
N VAL A 103 0.99 13.53 -8.56
CA VAL A 103 0.15 13.97 -7.43
C VAL A 103 0.62 15.34 -6.95
N GLU A 104 -0.29 16.11 -6.36
CA GLU A 104 0.02 17.43 -5.80
C GLU A 104 1.03 17.30 -4.65
N TYR A 105 1.93 18.28 -4.50
CA TYR A 105 2.68 18.41 -3.26
C TYR A 105 1.73 18.80 -2.12
N GLU A 106 1.98 18.31 -0.90
CA GLU A 106 1.21 18.72 0.28
C GLU A 106 1.26 20.25 0.44
N TYR A 107 2.43 20.85 0.20
CA TYR A 107 2.56 22.29 0.01
C TYR A 107 2.23 22.69 -1.44
N TYR A 108 0.95 22.80 -1.77
CA TYR A 108 0.52 23.21 -3.12
C TYR A 108 0.66 24.72 -3.34
N ASN A 109 1.62 25.12 -4.19
CA ASN A 109 1.86 26.50 -4.63
C ASN A 109 2.56 26.55 -6.01
N PRO A 110 1.79 26.43 -7.12
CA PRO A 110 2.34 26.38 -8.47
C PRO A 110 3.14 27.62 -8.88
N ASP A 111 2.74 28.81 -8.40
CA ASP A 111 3.46 30.07 -8.66
C ASP A 111 4.89 30.06 -8.07
N ALA A 112 5.12 29.26 -7.03
CA ALA A 112 6.42 29.04 -6.41
C ALA A 112 7.13 27.77 -6.91
N GLY A 113 6.55 27.06 -7.89
CA GLY A 113 7.09 25.82 -8.45
C GLY A 113 6.72 24.55 -7.69
N TRP A 114 5.72 24.60 -6.80
CA TRP A 114 5.21 23.45 -6.05
C TRP A 114 3.84 23.06 -6.60
N ASP A 115 3.85 22.38 -7.75
CA ASP A 115 2.63 21.89 -8.41
C ASP A 115 2.46 20.40 -8.09
N ASN A 116 3.13 19.53 -8.85
CA ASN A 116 3.07 18.08 -8.67
C ASN A 116 4.46 17.42 -8.58
N TYR A 117 4.49 16.21 -8.05
CA TYR A 117 5.60 15.27 -8.19
C TYR A 117 5.13 13.91 -8.72
N SER A 118 6.04 13.19 -9.36
CA SER A 118 5.77 11.85 -9.84
C SER A 118 5.83 10.82 -8.71
N LEU A 119 4.91 9.87 -8.74
CA LEU A 119 4.90 8.70 -7.87
C LEU A 119 4.48 7.44 -8.62
N MET A 120 4.65 6.30 -7.96
CA MET A 120 4.21 5.01 -8.46
C MET A 120 4.01 4.04 -7.30
N GLY A 121 2.90 3.31 -7.29
CA GLY A 121 2.72 2.12 -6.48
C GLY A 121 3.56 0.96 -7.04
N PHE A 122 4.31 0.27 -6.21
CA PHE A 122 5.09 -0.89 -6.62
C PHE A 122 4.92 -2.00 -5.59
N PHE A 123 4.17 -3.03 -5.98
CA PHE A 123 3.69 -4.12 -5.13
C PHE A 123 3.04 -3.61 -3.84
N ALA A 124 1.99 -2.77 -3.98
CA ALA A 124 1.20 -2.22 -2.88
C ALA A 124 1.94 -1.24 -1.95
N GLU A 125 3.10 -0.72 -2.35
CA GLU A 125 3.83 0.31 -1.61
C GLU A 125 4.08 1.56 -2.46
N LYS A 126 3.97 2.75 -1.85
CA LYS A 126 4.31 4.03 -2.50
C LYS A 126 5.83 4.13 -2.74
N TYR A 127 6.20 4.53 -3.96
CA TYR A 127 7.56 4.88 -4.37
C TYR A 127 7.59 6.16 -5.21
N ILE A 128 8.75 6.81 -5.23
CA ILE A 128 9.04 7.99 -6.05
C ILE A 128 10.03 7.59 -7.15
N PRO A 129 9.67 7.69 -8.43
CA PRO A 129 10.61 7.54 -9.53
C PRO A 129 11.61 8.71 -9.50
N ILE A 130 12.91 8.39 -9.45
CA ILE A 130 13.96 9.43 -9.39
C ILE A 130 14.09 10.21 -10.70
N ASN A 131 13.58 9.63 -11.80
CA ASN A 131 13.39 10.28 -13.08
C ASN A 131 11.92 10.08 -13.46
N PRO A 132 11.15 11.16 -13.67
CA PRO A 132 9.70 11.10 -13.86
C PRO A 132 9.27 10.28 -15.10
N ASP A 133 10.17 10.11 -16.08
CA ASP A 133 9.89 9.35 -17.30
C ASP A 133 10.29 7.87 -17.21
N LYS A 134 10.78 7.41 -16.05
CA LYS A 134 11.39 6.08 -15.89
C LYS A 134 10.98 5.34 -14.63
N ALA A 135 10.23 4.26 -14.81
CA ALA A 135 9.73 3.40 -13.74
C ALA A 135 10.78 2.43 -13.14
N ASP A 136 12.00 2.38 -13.67
CA ASP A 136 13.02 1.38 -13.29
C ASP A 136 13.96 1.82 -12.15
N LYS A 137 13.83 3.06 -11.67
CA LYS A 137 14.68 3.60 -10.60
C LYS A 137 13.84 4.35 -9.58
N LEU A 138 13.71 3.74 -8.40
CA LEU A 138 12.74 4.15 -7.38
C LEU A 138 13.44 4.51 -6.07
N SER A 139 12.84 5.43 -5.31
CA SER A 139 13.21 5.80 -3.94
C SER A 139 11.97 5.83 -3.06
N LYS A 140 12.16 5.73 -1.74
CA LYS A 140 11.11 6.07 -0.77
C LYS A 140 10.98 7.58 -0.64
N LEU A 141 9.75 8.04 -0.43
CA LEU A 141 9.45 9.40 -0.02
C LEU A 141 9.78 9.54 1.47
N ILE A 142 10.53 10.58 1.83
CA ILE A 142 10.90 10.86 3.22
C ILE A 142 9.98 11.92 3.80
N LEU A 143 9.75 13.00 3.07
CA LEU A 143 8.96 14.14 3.52
C LEU A 143 8.22 14.78 2.34
N ASP A 144 6.94 15.04 2.55
CA ASP A 144 6.05 15.87 1.74
C ASP A 144 5.13 16.55 2.77
N SER A 145 5.27 17.88 2.93
CA SER A 145 4.70 18.61 4.09
C SER A 145 4.55 20.10 3.79
N ASP A 146 3.47 20.70 4.30
CA ASP A 146 3.19 22.14 4.30
C ASP A 146 3.40 22.81 5.68
N ASP A 147 3.93 22.06 6.64
CA ASP A 147 4.10 22.51 8.02
C ASP A 147 5.08 23.69 8.13
N LYS A 148 4.81 24.57 9.10
CA LYS A 148 5.65 25.74 9.37
C LYS A 148 6.65 25.46 10.47
N TYR A 149 7.94 25.48 10.11
CA TYR A 149 9.05 25.32 11.04
C TYR A 149 9.73 26.66 11.36
N THR A 150 10.21 26.81 12.60
CA THR A 150 11.10 27.92 13.00
C THR A 150 12.42 27.36 13.46
N ILE A 151 13.49 27.63 12.71
CA ILE A 151 14.83 27.13 12.97
C ILE A 151 15.70 28.28 13.45
N ARG A 152 16.41 28.11 14.58
CA ARG A 152 17.37 29.10 15.06
C ARG A 152 18.72 28.89 14.40
N THR A 153 19.50 29.96 14.30
CA THR A 153 20.86 29.88 13.78
C THR A 153 21.70 28.90 14.60
N GLY A 154 22.25 27.89 13.93
CA GLY A 154 23.08 26.85 14.55
C GLY A 154 22.31 25.61 15.03
N GLU A 155 20.98 25.61 14.91
CA GLU A 155 20.16 24.40 15.09
C GLU A 155 19.95 23.69 13.74
N MET A 156 19.64 22.40 13.79
CA MET A 156 19.29 21.57 12.64
C MET A 156 17.83 21.11 12.76
N LEU A 157 17.13 21.06 11.63
CA LEU A 157 15.84 20.39 11.51
C LEU A 157 16.04 18.98 10.97
N ASP A 158 15.70 17.97 11.77
CA ASP A 158 15.65 16.57 11.33
C ASP A 158 14.48 16.37 10.36
N LEU A 159 14.77 15.86 9.16
CA LEU A 159 13.80 15.57 8.12
C LEU A 159 13.42 14.08 8.08
N GLY A 160 14.06 13.24 8.91
CA GLY A 160 13.89 11.79 8.91
C GLY A 160 14.99 11.06 8.16
N GLU A 161 15.14 9.75 8.44
CA GLU A 161 16.10 8.84 7.79
C GLU A 161 17.57 9.34 7.79
N GLY A 162 17.93 10.20 8.76
CA GLY A 162 19.28 10.76 8.90
C GLY A 162 19.55 12.02 8.05
N TYR A 163 18.55 12.59 7.38
CA TYR A 163 18.64 13.86 6.65
C TYR A 163 18.30 15.05 7.55
N ALA A 164 19.01 16.17 7.40
CA ALA A 164 18.76 17.39 8.16
C ALA A 164 19.13 18.66 7.39
N ILE A 165 18.50 19.79 7.73
CA ILE A 165 18.78 21.15 7.19
C ILE A 165 19.08 22.17 8.29
#